data_AF-A0A436V7Z8-F1
#
_entry.id   AF-A0A436V7Z8-F1
#
_cell.length_a   1.000
_cell.length_b   1.000
_cell.length_c   1.000
_cell.angle_alpha   90.00
_cell.angle_beta   90.00
_cell.angle_gamma   90.00
#
_symmetry.space_group_name_H-M   'P 1'
#
loop_
_entity.id
_entity.type
_entity.pdbx_description
1 polymer ?
#
loop_
_entity_poly.entity_id
_entity_poly.type
_entity_poly.pdbx_seq_one_letter_code
_entity_poly.pdbx_strand_id
1 'polypeptide(L)'
;ALAAGDPLGALRRVALRQDPAALALRGIAMAQLGDFAKAKTLLKSAARAFSPREAVARARCVVAEAEIALVSRDLGWPEKALRAARATLHAHGDRVNAAYAGSIEARRLILIGRLDEAERLLAGFDPGPLPPVARVAHELAAAGIAVRRLRTKAARSAFGRASLAAYEAKIPALRAEVEAASLVLNTPVGRQIAQGSEKLLPLDEVETLLASGAFVIDACRNVVREADKVVSLASRPVLFVLARTLAEAWPGDASRETLLR
;
A
#
# COMPACT_ATOMS: atom_id res chain seq x y z
N ALA A 1 7.16 25.42 -4.07
CA ALA A 1 7.46 24.70 -5.33
C ALA A 1 7.17 23.21 -5.15
N LEU A 2 8.03 22.42 -4.51
CA LEU A 2 7.81 20.97 -4.32
C LEU A 2 6.51 20.61 -3.60
N ALA A 3 6.18 21.30 -2.51
CA ALA A 3 4.94 21.09 -1.76
C ALA A 3 3.66 21.42 -2.58
N ALA A 4 3.82 22.18 -3.66
CA ALA A 4 2.73 22.52 -4.59
C ALA A 4 2.79 21.68 -5.89
N GLY A 5 3.65 20.65 -5.94
CA GLY A 5 3.80 19.81 -7.14
C GLY A 5 4.50 20.48 -8.32
N ASP A 6 5.34 21.50 -8.08
CA ASP A 6 6.13 22.19 -9.11
C ASP A 6 7.62 21.80 -9.02
N PRO A 7 8.03 20.64 -9.59
CA PRO A 7 9.41 20.19 -9.55
C PRO A 7 10.34 21.07 -10.40
N LEU A 8 9.88 21.60 -11.53
CA LEU A 8 10.70 22.45 -12.41
C LEU A 8 11.03 23.78 -11.75
N GLY A 9 10.05 24.43 -11.12
CA GLY A 9 10.30 25.64 -10.35
C GLY A 9 11.16 25.38 -9.12
N ALA A 10 11.10 24.19 -8.52
CA ALA A 10 12.06 23.82 -7.47
C ALA A 10 13.48 23.75 -8.03
N LEU A 11 13.69 23.04 -9.14
CA LEU A 11 14.99 22.91 -9.79
C LEU A 11 15.58 24.27 -10.21
N ARG A 12 14.78 25.19 -10.75
CA ARG A 12 15.24 26.55 -11.09
C ARG A 12 15.89 27.29 -9.90
N ARG A 13 15.48 26.99 -8.67
CA ARG A 13 16.00 27.64 -7.45
C ARG A 13 17.25 26.97 -6.87
N VAL A 14 17.48 25.69 -7.16
CA VAL A 14 18.54 24.90 -6.52
C VAL A 14 19.50 24.19 -7.49
N ALA A 15 19.30 24.32 -8.80
CA ALA A 15 20.02 23.57 -9.84
C ALA A 15 21.55 23.59 -9.66
N LEU A 16 22.14 24.76 -9.39
CA LEU A 16 23.58 24.97 -9.32
C LEU A 16 24.18 24.78 -7.91
N ARG A 17 23.34 24.65 -6.88
CA ARG A 17 23.79 24.57 -5.49
C ARG A 17 24.17 23.14 -5.12
N GLN A 18 25.30 22.97 -4.42
CA GLN A 18 25.82 21.66 -4.01
C GLN A 18 25.74 21.38 -2.50
N ASP A 19 25.17 22.29 -1.72
CA ASP A 19 24.91 22.05 -0.31
C ASP A 19 23.89 20.90 -0.11
N PRO A 20 23.92 20.20 1.04
CA PRO A 20 23.06 19.04 1.28
C PRO A 20 21.56 19.33 1.14
N ALA A 21 21.11 20.52 1.53
CA ALA A 21 19.71 20.92 1.36
C ALA A 21 19.32 21.04 -0.12
N ALA A 22 20.16 21.66 -0.95
CA ALA A 22 19.95 21.73 -2.39
C ALA A 22 19.98 20.35 -3.06
N LEU A 23 20.89 19.46 -2.64
CA LEU A 23 20.91 18.06 -3.10
C LEU A 23 19.59 17.34 -2.77
N ALA A 24 19.10 17.47 -1.54
CA ALA A 24 17.84 16.85 -1.12
C ALA A 24 16.64 17.36 -1.94
N LEU A 25 16.53 18.68 -2.13
CA LEU A 25 15.45 19.28 -2.92
C LEU A 25 15.51 18.87 -4.40
N ARG A 26 16.70 18.78 -4.99
CA ARG A 26 16.88 18.24 -6.35
C ARG A 26 16.48 16.77 -6.42
N GLY A 27 16.84 15.97 -5.41
CA GLY A 27 16.45 14.57 -5.32
C GLY A 27 14.93 14.37 -5.32
N ILE A 28 14.20 15.13 -4.49
CA ILE A 28 12.74 15.10 -4.45
C ILE A 28 12.14 15.56 -5.79
N ALA A 29 12.69 16.61 -6.40
CA ALA A 29 12.23 17.07 -7.71
C ALA A 29 12.40 16.00 -8.80
N MET A 30 13.54 15.30 -8.82
CA MET A 30 13.80 14.21 -9.77
C MET A 30 12.85 13.04 -9.56
N ALA A 31 12.50 12.72 -8.30
CA ALA A 31 11.51 11.69 -8.00
C ALA A 31 10.11 12.07 -8.52
N GLN A 32 9.69 13.32 -8.37
CA GLN A 32 8.42 13.83 -8.93
C GLN A 32 8.40 13.81 -10.47
N LEU A 33 9.57 13.85 -11.12
CA LEU A 33 9.73 13.73 -12.57
C LEU A 33 9.90 12.27 -13.04
N GLY A 34 9.93 11.30 -12.11
CA GLY A 34 10.08 9.87 -12.43
C GLY A 34 11.52 9.36 -12.55
N ASP A 35 12.53 10.20 -12.37
CA ASP A 35 13.95 9.76 -12.37
C ASP A 35 14.36 9.29 -10.96
N PHE A 36 13.92 8.08 -10.62
CA PHE A 36 14.13 7.47 -9.30
C PHE A 36 15.61 7.14 -9.02
N ALA A 37 16.37 6.76 -10.04
CA ALA A 37 17.78 6.41 -9.88
C ALA A 37 18.62 7.63 -9.48
N LYS A 38 18.41 8.75 -10.17
CA LYS A 38 19.06 10.02 -9.85
C LYS A 38 18.57 10.58 -8.52
N ALA A 39 17.28 10.52 -8.26
CA ALA A 39 16.70 10.94 -6.99
C ALA A 39 17.35 10.22 -5.79
N LYS A 40 17.45 8.89 -5.85
CA LYS A 40 18.09 8.06 -4.81
C LYS A 40 19.55 8.45 -4.61
N THR A 41 20.28 8.71 -5.69
CA THR A 41 21.69 9.13 -5.61
C THR A 41 21.83 10.49 -4.92
N LEU A 42 21.01 11.47 -5.31
CA LEU A 42 21.03 12.82 -4.74
C LEU A 42 20.66 12.83 -3.25
N LEU A 43 19.63 12.07 -2.86
CA LEU A 43 19.19 11.99 -1.46
C LEU A 43 20.23 11.31 -0.57
N LYS A 44 20.88 10.24 -1.06
CA LYS A 44 21.98 9.58 -0.32
C LYS A 44 23.15 10.53 -0.11
N SER A 45 23.52 11.28 -1.13
CA SER A 45 24.57 12.28 -1.04
C SER A 45 24.21 13.39 -0.06
N ALA A 46 22.96 13.88 -0.08
CA ALA A 46 22.46 14.85 0.89
C ALA A 46 22.52 14.32 2.33
N ALA A 47 21.98 13.12 2.57
CA ALA A 47 21.96 12.49 3.88
C ALA A 47 23.35 12.30 4.47
N ARG A 48 24.36 11.98 3.64
CA ARG A 48 25.77 11.85 4.05
C ARG A 48 26.45 13.18 4.33
N ALA A 49 26.05 14.25 3.63
CA ALA A 49 26.67 15.57 3.74
C ALA A 49 26.12 16.42 4.90
N PHE A 50 24.93 16.12 5.43
CA PHE A 50 24.37 16.80 6.62
C PHE A 50 25.16 16.45 7.90
N SER A 51 25.56 17.49 8.65
CA SER A 51 26.33 17.37 9.89
C SER A 51 25.51 16.74 11.03
N PRO A 52 26.10 16.10 12.06
CA PRO A 52 25.38 15.44 13.15
C PRO A 52 24.25 16.26 13.78
N ARG A 53 24.41 17.58 13.88
CA ARG A 53 23.43 18.54 14.40
C ARG A 53 22.18 18.70 13.53
N GLU A 54 22.25 18.37 12.24
CA GLU A 54 21.16 18.43 11.26
C GLU A 54 20.39 17.10 11.18
N ALA A 55 20.12 16.49 12.33
CA ALA A 55 19.49 15.16 12.42
C ALA A 55 18.11 15.10 11.75
N VAL A 56 17.30 16.16 11.87
CA VAL A 56 15.98 16.27 11.24
C VAL A 56 16.09 16.27 9.71
N ALA A 57 17.05 17.01 9.14
CA ALA A 57 17.24 17.09 7.70
C ALA A 57 17.71 15.74 7.11
N ARG A 58 18.63 15.05 7.80
CA ARG A 58 19.00 13.66 7.46
C ARG A 58 17.80 12.72 7.50
N ALA A 59 17.02 12.77 8.57
CA ALA A 59 15.86 11.89 8.73
C ALA A 59 14.83 12.10 7.60
N ARG A 60 14.59 13.35 7.19
CA ARG A 60 13.73 13.66 6.02
C ARG A 60 14.28 13.05 4.72
N CYS A 61 15.60 13.08 4.51
CA CYS A 61 16.20 12.42 3.34
C CYS A 61 15.97 10.91 3.34
N VAL A 62 16.13 10.26 4.51
CA VAL A 62 15.85 8.83 4.68
C VAL A 62 14.38 8.53 4.35
N VAL A 63 13.43 9.37 4.78
CA VAL A 63 11.99 9.23 4.48
C VAL A 63 11.68 9.43 2.98
N ALA A 64 12.43 10.28 2.27
CA ALA A 64 12.29 10.42 0.82
C ALA A 64 12.89 9.22 0.05
N GLU A 65 14.05 8.71 0.46
CA GLU A 65 14.65 7.50 -0.14
C GLU A 65 13.77 6.27 0.01
N ALA A 66 13.23 6.15 1.21
CA ALA A 66 12.17 5.24 1.62
C ALA A 66 10.99 5.23 0.64
N GLU A 67 10.38 6.39 0.42
CA GLU A 67 9.27 6.51 -0.53
C GLU A 67 9.65 6.04 -1.94
N ILE A 68 10.82 6.46 -2.43
CA ILE A 68 11.32 6.04 -3.74
C ILE A 68 11.49 4.52 -3.81
N ALA A 69 12.04 3.90 -2.76
CA ALA A 69 12.19 2.44 -2.70
C ALA A 69 10.82 1.73 -2.75
N LEU A 70 9.81 2.24 -2.03
CA LEU A 70 8.46 1.69 -2.07
C LEU A 70 7.85 1.78 -3.48
N VAL A 71 7.92 2.96 -4.11
CA VAL A 71 7.39 3.18 -5.48
C VAL A 71 8.13 2.31 -6.50
N SER A 72 9.44 2.13 -6.32
CA SER A 72 10.28 1.29 -7.19
C SER A 72 10.13 -0.22 -6.91
N ARG A 73 9.27 -0.62 -5.97
CA ARG A 73 9.13 -2.00 -5.47
C ARG A 73 10.44 -2.63 -4.98
N ASP A 74 11.39 -1.80 -4.53
CA ASP A 74 12.63 -2.22 -3.88
C ASP A 74 12.36 -2.52 -2.40
N LEU A 75 12.03 -3.78 -2.10
CA LEU A 75 11.71 -4.25 -0.75
C LEU A 75 12.95 -4.60 0.10
N GLY A 76 14.16 -4.56 -0.50
CA GLY A 76 15.47 -4.71 0.18
C GLY A 76 15.89 -3.50 1.03
N TRP A 77 14.94 -2.59 1.24
CA TRP A 77 15.05 -1.35 1.99
C TRP A 77 15.66 -1.52 3.41
N PRO A 78 16.48 -0.57 3.91
CA PRO A 78 16.95 -0.52 5.31
C PRO A 78 15.86 -0.14 6.34
N GLU A 79 15.00 -1.11 6.74
CA GLU A 79 13.78 -0.87 7.55
C GLU A 79 14.09 -0.15 8.87
N LYS A 80 15.21 -0.55 9.50
CA LYS A 80 15.72 0.04 10.73
C LYS A 80 16.03 1.53 10.57
N ALA A 81 16.54 1.94 9.41
CA ALA A 81 16.88 3.34 9.15
C ALA A 81 15.61 4.20 9.06
N LEU A 82 14.53 3.70 8.43
CA LEU A 82 13.25 4.40 8.42
C LEU A 82 12.69 4.57 9.82
N ARG A 83 12.68 3.48 10.60
CA ARG A 83 12.15 3.51 11.97
C ARG A 83 12.93 4.48 12.85
N ALA A 84 14.25 4.49 12.73
CA ALA A 84 15.11 5.47 13.41
C ALA A 84 14.85 6.90 12.95
N ALA A 85 14.67 7.13 11.64
CA ALA A 85 14.31 8.43 11.09
C ALA A 85 12.96 8.90 11.62
N ARG A 86 11.94 8.04 11.62
CA ARG A 86 10.61 8.33 12.20
C ARG A 86 10.70 8.72 13.68
N ALA A 87 11.44 7.95 14.48
CA ALA A 87 11.66 8.27 15.89
C ALA A 87 12.37 9.61 16.08
N THR A 88 13.40 9.89 15.27
CA THR A 88 14.13 11.17 15.28
C THR A 88 13.19 12.33 14.96
N LEU A 89 12.39 12.22 13.90
CA LEU A 89 11.42 13.25 13.49
C LEU A 89 10.39 13.50 14.59
N HIS A 90 9.87 12.43 15.20
CA HIS A 90 8.92 12.54 16.30
C HIS A 90 9.52 13.25 17.52
N ALA A 91 10.73 12.86 17.95
CA ALA A 91 11.42 13.44 19.09
C ALA A 91 11.74 14.94 18.90
N HIS A 92 11.91 15.39 17.66
CA HIS A 92 12.17 16.80 17.33
C HIS A 92 10.89 17.57 16.95
N GLY A 93 9.70 16.99 17.14
CA GLY A 93 8.43 17.66 16.89
C GLY A 93 7.99 17.75 15.42
N ASP A 94 8.70 17.12 14.49
CA ASP A 94 8.33 17.04 13.08
C ASP A 94 7.27 15.95 12.85
N ARG A 95 6.07 16.21 13.39
CA ARG A 95 4.95 15.26 13.41
C ARG A 95 4.48 14.87 12.02
N VAL A 96 4.52 15.82 11.06
CA VAL A 96 4.08 15.59 9.69
C VAL A 96 4.96 14.55 9.00
N ASN A 97 6.29 14.72 9.03
CA ASN A 97 7.19 13.76 8.39
C ASN A 97 7.26 12.44 9.17
N ALA A 98 7.10 12.47 10.49
CA ALA A 98 7.01 11.25 11.30
C ALA A 98 5.78 10.40 10.94
N ALA A 99 4.61 11.03 10.78
CA ALA A 99 3.40 10.35 10.34
C ALA A 99 3.52 9.83 8.91
N TYR A 100 4.10 10.65 8.01
CA TYR A 100 4.37 10.23 6.64
C TYR A 100 5.27 8.99 6.57
N ALA A 101 6.37 8.98 7.34
CA ALA A 101 7.24 7.81 7.49
C ALA A 101 6.47 6.58 8.00
N GLY A 102 5.54 6.77 8.94
CA GLY A 102 4.66 5.70 9.44
C GLY A 102 3.75 5.13 8.37
N SER A 103 3.17 5.98 7.51
CA SER A 103 2.36 5.55 6.37
C SER A 103 3.17 4.75 5.35
N ILE A 104 4.43 5.12 5.09
CA ILE A 104 5.31 4.36 4.18
C ILE A 104 5.68 2.99 4.81
N GLU A 105 6.01 2.95 6.10
CA GLU A 105 6.25 1.71 6.85
C GLU A 105 5.02 0.78 6.79
N ALA A 106 3.81 1.34 6.98
CA ALA A 106 2.55 0.59 6.86
C ALA A 106 2.34 0.03 5.44
N ARG A 107 2.57 0.84 4.39
CA ARG A 107 2.48 0.37 2.99
C ARG A 107 3.45 -0.77 2.69
N ARG A 108 4.66 -0.75 3.25
CA ARG A 108 5.57 -1.90 3.13
C ARG A 108 5.02 -3.14 3.83
N LEU A 109 4.56 -3.01 5.07
CA LEU A 109 3.98 -4.12 5.85
C LEU A 109 2.80 -4.76 5.10
N ILE A 110 1.96 -3.94 4.48
CA ILE A 110 0.86 -4.35 3.60
C ILE A 110 1.35 -5.17 2.40
N LEU A 111 2.44 -4.75 1.74
CA LEU A 111 3.01 -5.47 0.58
C LEU A 111 3.59 -6.84 0.95
N ILE A 112 4.17 -6.97 2.14
CA ILE A 112 4.74 -8.25 2.62
C ILE A 112 3.76 -9.10 3.45
N GLY A 113 2.48 -8.73 3.46
CA GLY A 113 1.42 -9.51 4.12
C GLY A 113 1.30 -9.36 5.64
N ARG A 114 2.06 -8.44 6.27
CA ARG A 114 2.03 -8.19 7.73
C ARG A 114 0.92 -7.20 8.11
N LEU A 115 -0.34 -7.58 7.87
CA LEU A 115 -1.49 -6.68 7.99
C LEU A 115 -1.76 -6.21 9.42
N ASP A 116 -1.61 -7.08 10.43
CA ASP A 116 -1.84 -6.72 11.84
C ASP A 116 -0.85 -5.66 12.32
N GLU A 117 0.38 -5.70 11.82
CA GLU A 117 1.40 -4.70 12.13
C GLU A 117 1.15 -3.38 11.41
N ALA A 118 0.71 -3.42 10.16
CA ALA A 118 0.32 -2.22 9.44
C ALA A 118 -0.85 -1.50 10.14
N GLU A 119 -1.84 -2.27 10.60
CA GLU A 119 -3.02 -1.74 11.31
C GLU A 119 -2.64 -1.13 12.66
N ARG A 120 -1.83 -1.83 13.46
CA ARG A 120 -1.30 -1.30 14.73
C ARG A 120 -0.48 -0.03 14.51
N LEU A 121 0.32 0.02 13.45
CA LEU A 121 1.15 1.18 13.16
C LEU A 121 0.32 2.40 12.79
N LEU A 122 -0.70 2.26 11.93
CA LEU A 122 -1.58 3.36 11.56
C LEU A 122 -2.45 3.83 12.74
N ALA A 123 -2.90 2.91 13.60
CA ALA A 123 -3.63 3.26 14.82
C ALA A 123 -2.78 4.05 15.82
N GLY A 124 -1.45 4.04 15.68
CA GLY A 124 -0.52 4.72 16.58
C GLY A 124 -0.39 6.23 16.36
N PHE A 125 -1.05 6.83 15.37
CA PHE A 125 -1.04 8.27 15.16
C PHE A 125 -2.33 8.81 14.55
N ASP A 126 -2.76 10.00 15.00
CA ASP A 126 -3.96 10.68 14.51
C ASP A 126 -3.70 11.35 13.15
N PRO A 127 -4.46 11.01 12.09
CA PRO A 127 -4.35 11.68 10.80
C PRO A 127 -4.99 13.08 10.75
N GLY A 128 -5.85 13.45 11.69
CA GLY A 128 -6.58 14.72 11.68
C GLY A 128 -5.70 15.97 11.55
N PRO A 129 -4.62 16.11 12.36
CA PRO A 129 -3.71 17.25 12.31
C PRO A 129 -2.77 17.27 11.09
N LEU A 130 -2.75 16.22 10.26
CA LEU A 130 -1.84 16.15 9.13
C LEU A 130 -2.30 17.07 7.98
N PRO A 131 -1.35 17.68 7.24
CA PRO A 131 -1.69 18.39 6.02
C PRO A 131 -2.28 17.42 4.97
N PRO A 132 -3.08 17.92 4.01
CA PRO A 132 -3.82 17.07 3.07
C PRO A 132 -2.96 16.02 2.36
N VAL A 133 -1.76 16.37 1.88
CA VAL A 133 -0.85 15.43 1.20
C VAL A 133 -0.46 14.25 2.11
N ALA A 134 -0.14 14.50 3.38
CA ALA A 134 0.22 13.45 4.32
C ALA A 134 -0.99 12.59 4.72
N ARG A 135 -2.20 13.18 4.79
CA ARG A 135 -3.45 12.43 4.99
C ARG A 135 -3.72 11.46 3.86
N VAL A 136 -3.48 11.83 2.60
CA VAL A 136 -3.66 10.92 1.46
C VAL A 136 -2.85 9.64 1.65
N ALA A 137 -1.57 9.75 2.01
CA ALA A 137 -0.71 8.57 2.22
C ALA A 137 -1.21 7.68 3.37
N HIS A 138 -1.71 8.26 4.46
CA HIS A 138 -2.30 7.52 5.57
C HIS A 138 -3.58 6.79 5.13
N GLU A 139 -4.50 7.50 4.48
CA GLU A 139 -5.80 6.95 4.08
C GLU A 139 -5.67 5.88 2.99
N LEU A 140 -4.71 6.03 2.06
CA LEU A 140 -4.39 4.98 1.09
C LEU A 140 -3.81 3.72 1.76
N ALA A 141 -3.02 3.88 2.82
CA ALA A 141 -2.54 2.73 3.60
C ALA A 141 -3.71 2.05 4.34
N ALA A 142 -4.61 2.83 4.95
CA ALA A 142 -5.82 2.30 5.61
C ALA A 142 -6.74 1.57 4.61
N ALA A 143 -6.95 2.14 3.42
CA ALA A 143 -7.69 1.51 2.33
C ALA A 143 -7.02 0.20 1.89
N GLY A 144 -5.69 0.19 1.75
CA GLY A 144 -4.92 -1.00 1.38
C GLY A 144 -5.01 -2.15 2.39
N ILE A 145 -5.12 -1.85 3.69
CA ILE A 145 -5.39 -2.84 4.75
C ILE A 145 -6.82 -3.36 4.60
N ALA A 146 -7.80 -2.46 4.51
CA ALA A 146 -9.21 -2.82 4.44
C ALA A 146 -9.52 -3.71 3.21
N VAL A 147 -8.96 -3.41 2.05
CA VAL A 147 -9.08 -4.24 0.84
C VAL A 147 -8.52 -5.64 1.07
N ARG A 148 -7.31 -5.77 1.63
CA ARG A 148 -6.69 -7.09 1.86
C ARG A 148 -7.41 -7.92 2.93
N ARG A 149 -8.10 -7.25 3.86
CA ARG A 149 -8.97 -7.90 4.85
C ARG A 149 -10.39 -8.14 4.34
N LEU A 150 -10.69 -7.81 3.08
CA LEU A 150 -12.05 -7.89 2.51
C LEU A 150 -13.09 -7.12 3.33
N ARG A 151 -12.72 -5.95 3.87
CA ARG A 151 -13.64 -5.05 4.58
C ARG A 151 -14.06 -3.93 3.63
N THR A 152 -14.96 -4.21 2.69
CA THR A 152 -15.23 -3.33 1.53
C THR A 152 -15.81 -1.99 1.95
N LYS A 153 -16.70 -1.97 2.96
CA LYS A 153 -17.24 -0.72 3.51
C LYS A 153 -16.13 0.18 4.06
N ALA A 154 -15.21 -0.41 4.84
CA ALA A 154 -14.08 0.34 5.41
C ALA A 154 -13.11 0.83 4.32
N ALA A 155 -12.88 0.02 3.29
CA ALA A 155 -12.08 0.41 2.13
C ALA A 155 -12.70 1.59 1.38
N ARG A 156 -14.01 1.53 1.05
CA ARG A 156 -14.75 2.63 0.41
C ARG A 156 -14.66 3.92 1.24
N SER A 157 -14.84 3.85 2.56
CA SER A 157 -14.70 5.01 3.44
C SER A 157 -13.28 5.60 3.45
N ALA A 158 -12.25 4.75 3.51
CA ALA A 158 -10.85 5.21 3.49
C ALA A 158 -10.47 5.85 2.14
N PHE A 159 -10.87 5.26 1.02
CA PHE A 159 -10.70 5.90 -0.29
C PHE A 159 -11.46 7.23 -0.39
N GLY A 160 -12.67 7.32 0.15
CA GLY A 160 -13.42 8.58 0.22
C GLY A 160 -12.66 9.69 0.97
N ARG A 161 -12.06 9.36 2.12
CA ARG A 161 -11.21 10.30 2.88
C ARG A 161 -9.93 10.66 2.13
N ALA A 162 -9.29 9.70 1.45
CA ALA A 162 -8.15 9.96 0.59
C ALA A 162 -8.50 10.92 -0.55
N SER A 163 -9.66 10.71 -1.21
CA SER A 163 -10.12 11.57 -2.31
C SER A 163 -10.38 13.00 -1.85
N LEU A 164 -11.00 13.18 -0.67
CA LEU A 164 -11.21 14.50 -0.07
C LEU A 164 -9.88 15.19 0.21
N ALA A 165 -8.94 14.50 0.87
CA ALA A 165 -7.62 15.06 1.15
C ALA A 165 -6.82 15.40 -0.12
N ALA A 166 -6.94 14.58 -1.18
CA ALA A 166 -6.30 14.86 -2.46
C ALA A 166 -6.89 16.10 -3.16
N TYR A 167 -8.21 16.28 -3.05
CA TYR A 167 -8.88 17.49 -3.53
C TYR A 167 -8.38 18.74 -2.80
N GLU A 168 -8.32 18.69 -1.47
CA GLU A 168 -7.81 19.80 -0.63
C GLU A 168 -6.33 20.13 -0.88
N ALA A 169 -5.54 19.12 -1.23
CA ALA A 169 -4.12 19.30 -1.55
C ALA A 169 -3.88 20.15 -2.80
N LYS A 170 -4.86 20.26 -3.70
CA LYS A 170 -4.77 21.00 -4.98
C LYS A 170 -3.59 20.55 -5.86
N ILE A 171 -3.24 19.26 -5.81
CA ILE A 171 -2.21 18.64 -6.65
C ILE A 171 -2.91 17.69 -7.64
N PRO A 172 -3.02 18.05 -8.94
CA PRO A 172 -3.76 17.25 -9.92
C PRO A 172 -3.28 15.81 -10.05
N ALA A 173 -1.96 15.60 -10.05
CA ALA A 173 -1.37 14.25 -10.13
C ALA A 173 -1.77 13.37 -8.93
N LEU A 174 -1.80 13.93 -7.72
CA LEU A 174 -2.19 13.20 -6.51
C LEU A 174 -3.67 12.81 -6.55
N ARG A 175 -4.54 13.70 -7.05
CA ARG A 175 -5.96 13.40 -7.24
C ARG A 175 -6.15 12.24 -8.22
N ALA A 176 -5.46 12.27 -9.35
CA ALA A 176 -5.52 11.20 -10.35
C ALA A 176 -5.03 9.85 -9.80
N GLU A 177 -3.97 9.85 -8.97
CA GLU A 177 -3.47 8.62 -8.33
C GLU A 177 -4.51 8.01 -7.38
N VAL A 178 -5.15 8.83 -6.53
CA VAL A 178 -6.18 8.35 -5.61
C VAL A 178 -7.40 7.82 -6.36
N GLU A 179 -7.83 8.53 -7.40
CA GLU A 179 -8.96 8.13 -8.23
C GLU A 179 -8.68 6.78 -8.91
N ALA A 180 -7.52 6.62 -9.54
CA ALA A 180 -7.08 5.36 -10.13
C ALA A 180 -7.00 4.22 -9.09
N ALA A 181 -6.46 4.48 -7.90
CA ALA A 181 -6.37 3.49 -6.84
C ALA A 181 -7.76 3.04 -6.33
N SER A 182 -8.74 3.93 -6.32
CA SER A 182 -10.10 3.62 -5.86
C SER A 182 -10.88 2.71 -6.81
N LEU A 183 -10.52 2.68 -8.10
CA LEU A 183 -11.20 1.86 -9.11
C LEU A 183 -11.14 0.36 -8.82
N VAL A 184 -10.14 -0.09 -8.05
CA VAL A 184 -9.98 -1.50 -7.64
C VAL A 184 -11.22 -2.06 -6.93
N LEU A 185 -12.03 -1.20 -6.32
CA LEU A 185 -13.25 -1.59 -5.62
C LEU A 185 -14.43 -1.89 -6.56
N ASN A 186 -14.36 -1.43 -7.80
CA ASN A 186 -15.44 -1.54 -8.78
C ASN A 186 -15.09 -2.51 -9.92
N THR A 187 -13.86 -3.02 -9.96
CA THR A 187 -13.45 -4.06 -10.90
C THR A 187 -13.73 -5.45 -10.32
N PRO A 188 -14.15 -6.43 -11.14
CA PRO A 188 -14.21 -7.82 -10.71
C PRO A 188 -12.86 -8.31 -10.18
N VAL A 189 -12.87 -8.95 -9.01
CA VAL A 189 -11.67 -9.45 -8.33
C VAL A 189 -11.60 -10.98 -8.31
N GLY A 190 -12.69 -11.65 -8.68
CA GLY A 190 -12.76 -13.10 -8.75
C GLY A 190 -13.90 -13.56 -9.63
N ARG A 191 -14.01 -14.88 -9.78
CA ARG A 191 -15.15 -15.55 -10.38
C ARG A 191 -15.69 -16.59 -9.42
N GLN A 192 -17.00 -16.70 -9.35
CA GLN A 192 -17.71 -17.78 -8.70
C GLN A 192 -18.11 -18.81 -9.73
N ILE A 193 -17.86 -20.08 -9.41
CA ILE A 193 -18.34 -21.22 -10.19
C ILE A 193 -19.34 -21.97 -9.30
N ALA A 194 -20.58 -22.10 -9.75
CA ALA A 194 -21.63 -22.82 -9.03
C ALA A 194 -22.65 -23.38 -10.00
N GLN A 195 -23.01 -24.66 -9.84
CA GLN A 195 -24.04 -25.34 -10.64
C GLN A 195 -23.82 -25.19 -12.16
N GLY A 196 -22.57 -25.30 -12.61
CA GLY A 196 -22.19 -25.15 -14.02
C GLY A 196 -22.24 -23.72 -14.58
N SER A 197 -22.52 -22.72 -13.74
CA SER A 197 -22.50 -21.30 -14.12
C SER A 197 -21.27 -20.58 -13.59
N GLU A 198 -20.75 -19.61 -14.36
CA GLU A 198 -19.69 -18.70 -13.94
C GLU A 198 -20.24 -17.28 -13.76
N LYS A 199 -19.92 -16.64 -12.63
CA LYS A 199 -20.25 -15.24 -12.34
C LYS A 199 -19.00 -14.46 -11.93
N LEU A 200 -18.73 -13.34 -12.57
CA LEU A 200 -17.69 -12.40 -12.12
C LEU A 200 -18.15 -11.69 -10.85
N LEU A 201 -17.28 -11.65 -9.83
CA LEU A 201 -17.59 -11.04 -8.54
C LEU A 201 -16.73 -9.79 -8.28
N PRO A 202 -17.34 -8.63 -7.98
CA PRO A 202 -16.65 -7.51 -7.35
C PRO A 202 -16.31 -7.82 -5.88
N LEU A 203 -15.53 -6.94 -5.24
CA LEU A 203 -14.97 -7.17 -3.90
C LEU A 203 -16.05 -7.32 -2.80
N ASP A 204 -17.13 -6.55 -2.86
CA ASP A 204 -18.25 -6.60 -1.92
C ASP A 204 -19.08 -7.87 -2.05
N GLU A 205 -19.27 -8.38 -3.26
CA GLU A 205 -19.90 -9.69 -3.46
C GLU A 205 -19.02 -10.83 -2.94
N VAL A 206 -17.70 -10.72 -3.09
CA VAL A 206 -16.76 -11.67 -2.45
C VAL A 206 -16.86 -11.60 -0.93
N GLU A 207 -16.86 -10.41 -0.33
CA GLU A 207 -17.06 -10.25 1.12
C GLU A 207 -18.39 -10.88 1.58
N THR A 208 -19.48 -10.63 0.85
CA THR A 208 -20.82 -11.16 1.14
C THR A 208 -20.86 -12.69 1.04
N LEU A 209 -20.29 -13.27 -0.03
CA LEU A 209 -20.22 -14.72 -0.22
C LEU A 209 -19.48 -15.38 0.94
N LEU A 210 -18.35 -14.80 1.34
CA LEU A 210 -17.51 -15.35 2.39
C LEU A 210 -18.11 -15.19 3.80
N ALA A 211 -19.00 -14.23 3.98
CA ALA A 211 -19.77 -14.03 5.21
C ALA A 211 -21.10 -14.81 5.24
N SER A 212 -21.53 -15.38 4.12
CA SER A 212 -22.83 -16.06 4.00
C SER A 212 -22.95 -17.38 4.76
N GLY A 213 -21.84 -17.94 5.21
CA GLY A 213 -21.78 -19.29 5.78
C GLY A 213 -21.70 -20.40 4.74
N ALA A 214 -21.69 -20.07 3.43
CA ALA A 214 -21.54 -21.06 2.37
C ALA A 214 -20.21 -21.84 2.49
N PHE A 215 -20.24 -23.09 2.03
CA PHE A 215 -19.04 -23.88 1.80
C PHE A 215 -18.36 -23.42 0.51
N VAL A 216 -17.15 -22.87 0.63
CA VAL A 216 -16.42 -22.23 -0.47
C VAL A 216 -15.03 -22.85 -0.63
N ILE A 217 -14.71 -23.22 -1.86
CA ILE A 217 -13.33 -23.53 -2.29
C ILE A 217 -12.72 -22.26 -2.85
N ASP A 218 -11.85 -21.62 -2.08
CA ASP A 218 -11.17 -20.37 -2.47
C ASP A 218 -9.84 -20.70 -3.16
N ALA A 219 -9.86 -20.68 -4.49
CA ALA A 219 -8.70 -20.89 -5.33
C ALA A 219 -7.71 -19.71 -5.35
N CYS A 220 -8.13 -18.52 -4.92
CA CYS A 220 -7.20 -17.39 -4.81
C CYS A 220 -6.25 -17.56 -3.63
N ARG A 221 -6.68 -18.29 -2.59
CA ARG A 221 -5.90 -18.51 -1.35
C ARG A 221 -5.53 -19.96 -1.09
N ASN A 222 -5.96 -20.89 -1.94
CA ASN A 222 -5.83 -22.33 -1.76
C ASN A 222 -6.39 -22.79 -0.40
N VAL A 223 -7.61 -22.35 -0.06
CA VAL A 223 -8.28 -22.73 1.19
C VAL A 223 -9.68 -23.28 0.93
N VAL A 224 -10.11 -24.16 1.83
CA VAL A 224 -11.51 -24.60 1.95
C VAL A 224 -12.09 -23.90 3.17
N ARG A 225 -13.29 -23.36 3.04
CA ARG A 225 -13.91 -22.62 4.14
C ARG A 225 -15.41 -22.81 4.23
N GLU A 226 -15.89 -22.74 5.46
CA GLU A 226 -17.30 -22.79 5.83
C GLU A 226 -17.48 -21.93 7.07
N ALA A 227 -18.28 -20.86 6.96
CA ALA A 227 -18.37 -19.82 7.98
C ALA A 227 -16.97 -19.36 8.46
N ASP A 228 -16.68 -19.48 9.76
CA ASP A 228 -15.40 -19.10 10.38
C ASP A 228 -14.32 -20.18 10.29
N LYS A 229 -14.65 -21.40 9.85
CA LYS A 229 -13.69 -22.48 9.69
C LYS A 229 -12.96 -22.32 8.38
N VAL A 230 -11.62 -22.26 8.44
CA VAL A 230 -10.75 -22.17 7.27
C VAL A 230 -9.67 -23.24 7.36
N VAL A 231 -9.60 -24.10 6.34
CA VAL A 231 -8.57 -25.12 6.19
C VAL A 231 -7.67 -24.73 5.03
N SER A 232 -6.40 -24.43 5.33
CA SER A 232 -5.42 -24.15 4.30
C SER A 232 -4.94 -25.43 3.62
N LEU A 233 -5.02 -25.45 2.29
CA LEU A 233 -4.46 -26.49 1.43
C LEU A 233 -3.30 -25.95 0.57
N ALA A 234 -2.73 -24.80 0.92
CA ALA A 234 -1.65 -24.17 0.17
C ALA A 234 -0.40 -25.06 0.01
N SER A 235 -0.10 -25.89 1.01
CA SER A 235 0.99 -26.89 0.96
C SER A 235 0.54 -28.28 0.49
N ARG A 236 -0.73 -28.44 0.11
CA ARG A 236 -1.37 -29.72 -0.25
C ARG A 236 -2.07 -29.59 -1.61
N PRO A 237 -1.32 -29.32 -2.71
CA PRO A 237 -1.91 -28.99 -4.01
C PRO A 237 -2.82 -30.08 -4.56
N VAL A 238 -2.48 -31.36 -4.36
CA VAL A 238 -3.33 -32.49 -4.80
C VAL A 238 -4.68 -32.48 -4.08
N LEU A 239 -4.70 -32.27 -2.76
CA LEU A 239 -5.97 -32.20 -2.01
C LEU A 239 -6.80 -30.99 -2.45
N PHE A 240 -6.15 -29.86 -2.75
CA PHE A 240 -6.84 -28.67 -3.25
C PHE A 240 -7.51 -28.94 -4.60
N VAL A 241 -6.80 -29.56 -5.54
CA VAL A 241 -7.34 -29.93 -6.86
C VAL A 241 -8.53 -30.86 -6.70
N LEU A 242 -8.42 -31.91 -5.88
CA LEU A 242 -9.53 -32.83 -5.61
C LEU A 242 -10.76 -32.09 -5.04
N ALA A 243 -10.57 -31.24 -4.02
CA ALA A 243 -11.66 -30.48 -3.41
C ALA A 243 -12.34 -29.54 -4.42
N ARG A 244 -11.55 -28.89 -5.27
CA ARG A 244 -12.06 -28.01 -6.34
C ARG A 244 -12.87 -28.79 -7.38
N THR A 245 -12.34 -29.90 -7.89
CA THR A 245 -13.01 -30.72 -8.90
C THR A 245 -14.35 -31.26 -8.38
N LEU A 246 -14.41 -31.68 -7.12
CA LEU A 246 -15.66 -32.10 -6.47
C LEU A 246 -16.66 -30.93 -6.33
N ALA A 247 -16.19 -29.74 -5.94
CA ALA A 247 -17.05 -28.57 -5.78
C ALA A 247 -17.60 -28.04 -7.12
N GLU A 248 -16.84 -28.11 -8.20
CA GLU A 248 -17.29 -27.71 -9.53
C GLU A 248 -18.34 -28.68 -10.11
N ALA A 249 -18.25 -29.98 -9.78
CA ALA A 249 -19.23 -31.00 -10.19
C ALA A 249 -20.56 -30.93 -9.41
N TRP A 250 -20.54 -30.36 -8.20
CA TRP A 250 -21.71 -30.26 -7.33
C TRP A 250 -22.90 -29.53 -8.00
N PRO A 251 -24.14 -30.03 -7.85
CA PRO A 251 -24.59 -31.13 -6.98
C PRO A 251 -24.44 -32.54 -7.56
N GLY A 252 -23.88 -32.67 -8.77
CA GLY A 252 -23.58 -33.98 -9.37
C GLY A 252 -22.28 -34.58 -8.84
N ASP A 253 -21.95 -35.76 -9.36
CA ASP A 253 -20.74 -36.49 -9.01
C ASP A 253 -19.59 -36.18 -9.98
N ALA A 254 -18.35 -36.26 -9.48
CA ALA A 254 -17.15 -36.29 -10.31
C ALA A 254 -16.71 -37.74 -10.54
N SER A 255 -16.42 -38.10 -11.79
CA SER A 255 -15.90 -39.45 -12.09
C SER A 255 -14.52 -39.68 -11.46
N ARG A 256 -14.19 -40.92 -11.13
CA ARG A 256 -12.85 -41.29 -10.63
C ARG A 256 -11.75 -40.88 -11.62
N GLU A 257 -12.01 -41.03 -12.93
CA GLU A 257 -11.06 -40.62 -13.96
C GLU A 257 -10.80 -39.10 -13.91
N THR A 258 -11.84 -38.29 -13.72
CA THR A 258 -11.74 -36.82 -13.58
C THR A 258 -10.95 -36.42 -12.33
N LEU A 259 -11.06 -37.16 -11.24
CA LEU A 259 -10.34 -36.89 -9.99
C LEU A 259 -8.86 -37.31 -10.03
N LEU A 260 -8.48 -38.21 -10.93
CA LEU A 260 -7.11 -38.72 -11.05
C LEU A 260 -6.25 -37.98 -12.09
N ARG A 261 -6.83 -37.00 -12.80
CA ARG A 261 -6.12 -36.08 -13.72
C ARG A 261 -5.56 -34.89 -12.96
#